data_AF-A0A7Y0Q6R6-F1
#
_entry.id   AF-A0A7Y0Q6R6-F1
#
_cell.length_a   1.000
_cell.length_b   1.000
_cell.length_c   1.000
_cell.angle_alpha   90.00
_cell.angle_beta   90.00
_cell.angle_gamma   90.00
#
_symmetry.space_group_name_H-M   'P 1'
#
loop_
_entity.id
_entity.type
_entity.pdbx_description
1 polymer ?
#
loop_
_entity_poly.entity_id
_entity_poly.type
_entity_poly.pdbx_seq_one_letter_code
_entity_poly.pdbx_strand_id
1 'polypeptide(L)'
;MKTSALNAEWCLLQNQYDSYEKHSLYIKLVSTLILAMAIFAEQNNILIGVVLMTLWLQDGIWKTFQSRIETRLLYLESEMLKSESDIAFQFNTAYQRSAFTGTTLIMEYIRQAIRPTVAFPYIVLIGMNFFTHILLK
;
A
#
# COMPACT_ATOMS: atom_id res chain seq x y z
N MET A 1 14.67 12.62 -28.82
CA MET A 1 14.75 11.27 -28.20
C MET A 1 14.85 11.30 -26.68
N LYS A 2 15.58 12.23 -26.07
CA LYS A 2 15.82 12.32 -24.62
C LYS A 2 14.56 12.54 -23.73
N THR A 3 13.68 13.47 -24.06
CA THR A 3 12.38 13.67 -23.37
C THR A 3 11.44 12.45 -23.47
N SER A 4 11.63 11.61 -24.50
CA SER A 4 10.84 10.38 -24.68
C SER A 4 11.10 9.36 -23.59
N ALA A 5 12.30 9.32 -23.02
CA ALA A 5 12.67 8.36 -21.98
C ALA A 5 12.00 8.69 -20.64
N LEU A 6 12.04 9.97 -20.24
CA LEU A 6 11.34 10.44 -19.05
C LEU A 6 9.82 10.24 -19.17
N ASN A 7 9.23 10.59 -20.32
CA ASN A 7 7.79 10.41 -20.55
C ASN A 7 7.39 8.93 -20.48
N ALA A 8 8.21 8.03 -21.04
CA ALA A 8 7.97 6.59 -20.97
C ALA A 8 8.05 6.06 -19.53
N GLU A 9 9.07 6.48 -18.76
CA GLU A 9 9.18 6.11 -17.34
C GLU A 9 7.99 6.65 -16.54
N TRP A 10 7.63 7.93 -16.73
CA TRP A 10 6.51 8.56 -16.03
C TRP A 10 5.19 7.84 -16.32
N CYS A 11 4.87 7.57 -17.60
CA CYS A 11 3.65 6.83 -17.95
C CYS A 11 3.62 5.42 -17.33
N LEU A 12 4.75 4.72 -17.33
CA LEU A 12 4.84 3.39 -16.72
C LEU A 12 4.61 3.47 -15.20
N LEU A 13 5.25 4.41 -14.52
CA LEU A 13 5.14 4.60 -13.09
C LEU A 13 3.74 5.08 -12.67
N GLN A 14 3.13 5.99 -13.43
CA GLN A 14 1.78 6.49 -13.18
C GLN A 14 0.75 5.34 -13.25
N ASN A 15 0.86 4.50 -14.29
CA ASN A 15 0.00 3.31 -14.41
C ASN A 15 0.19 2.33 -13.24
N GLN A 16 1.42 2.15 -12.77
CA GLN A 16 1.69 1.31 -11.60
C GLN A 16 1.13 1.94 -10.31
N TYR A 17 1.31 3.25 -10.11
CA TYR A 17 0.75 3.99 -8.98
C TYR A 17 -0.77 3.78 -8.86
N ASP A 18 -1.50 4.00 -9.96
CA ASP A 18 -2.95 3.81 -10.01
C ASP A 18 -3.36 2.34 -9.83
N SER A 19 -2.52 1.41 -10.28
CA SER A 19 -2.74 -0.01 -10.07
C SER A 19 -2.65 -0.37 -8.58
N TYR A 20 -1.71 0.18 -7.82
CA TYR A 20 -1.60 -0.08 -6.37
C TYR A 20 -2.86 0.36 -5.61
N GLU A 21 -3.55 1.42 -6.02
CA GLU A 21 -4.85 1.78 -5.45
C GLU A 21 -5.92 0.71 -5.69
N LYS A 22 -6.02 0.19 -6.91
CA LYS A 22 -6.97 -0.88 -7.26
C LYS A 22 -6.72 -2.14 -6.44
N HIS A 23 -5.45 -2.53 -6.35
CA HIS A 23 -5.01 -3.66 -5.53
C HIS A 23 -5.39 -3.45 -4.06
N SER A 24 -5.05 -2.29 -3.49
CA SER A 24 -5.41 -1.90 -2.12
C SER A 24 -6.93 -2.00 -1.84
N LEU A 25 -7.77 -1.65 -2.82
CA LEU A 25 -9.21 -1.83 -2.73
C LEU A 25 -9.61 -3.31 -2.72
N TYR A 26 -8.99 -4.16 -3.54
CA TYR A 26 -9.25 -5.60 -3.54
C TYR A 26 -8.95 -6.27 -2.20
N ILE A 27 -7.84 -5.92 -1.52
CA ILE A 27 -7.57 -6.46 -0.17
C ILE A 27 -8.66 -6.03 0.80
N LYS A 28 -9.11 -4.77 0.77
CA LYS A 28 -10.20 -4.28 1.65
C LYS A 28 -11.48 -5.07 1.41
N LEU A 29 -11.86 -5.26 0.15
CA LEU A 29 -13.05 -6.04 -0.22
C LEU A 29 -12.95 -7.49 0.25
N VAL A 30 -11.80 -8.15 0.04
CA VAL A 30 -11.55 -9.51 0.54
C VAL A 30 -11.65 -9.57 2.06
N SER A 31 -11.11 -8.57 2.76
CA SER A 31 -11.18 -8.48 4.23
C SER A 31 -12.62 -8.36 4.72
N THR A 32 -13.42 -7.51 4.07
CA THR A 32 -14.86 -7.37 4.36
C THR A 32 -15.62 -8.67 4.10
N LEU A 33 -15.32 -9.37 3.00
CA LEU A 33 -15.94 -10.66 2.69
C LEU A 33 -15.59 -11.74 3.72
N ILE A 34 -14.32 -11.82 4.14
CA ILE A 34 -13.87 -12.77 5.17
C ILE A 34 -14.65 -12.56 6.46
N LEU A 35 -14.76 -11.32 6.94
CA LEU A 35 -15.51 -11.03 8.15
C LEU A 35 -17.01 -11.33 7.98
N ALA A 36 -17.62 -10.94 6.85
CA ALA A 36 -19.02 -11.23 6.59
C ALA A 36 -19.31 -12.74 6.63
N MET A 37 -18.48 -13.55 5.96
CA MET A 37 -18.59 -15.02 5.98
C MET A 37 -18.41 -15.60 7.38
N ALA A 38 -17.45 -15.08 8.16
CA ALA A 38 -17.24 -15.52 9.54
C ALA A 38 -18.47 -15.25 10.43
N ILE A 39 -19.10 -14.09 10.25
CA ILE A 39 -20.34 -13.73 10.98
C ILE A 39 -21.48 -14.68 10.60
N PHE A 40 -21.72 -14.91 9.31
CA PHE A 40 -22.80 -15.82 8.86
C PHE A 40 -22.58 -17.28 9.26
N ALA A 41 -21.32 -17.70 9.38
CA ALA A 41 -20.97 -19.05 9.84
C ALA A 41 -20.91 -19.18 11.37
N GLU A 42 -21.12 -18.09 12.12
CA GLU A 42 -20.93 -18.02 13.58
C GLU A 42 -19.50 -18.42 14.02
N GLN A 43 -18.51 -18.27 13.14
CA GLN A 43 -17.10 -18.65 13.35
C GLN A 43 -16.23 -17.44 13.74
N ASN A 44 -16.76 -16.56 14.59
CA ASN A 44 -16.08 -15.33 14.98
C ASN A 44 -15.07 -15.62 16.10
N ASN A 45 -13.87 -16.06 15.74
CA ASN A 45 -12.80 -16.38 16.68
C ASN A 45 -11.58 -15.46 16.51
N ILE A 46 -10.58 -15.62 17.38
CA ILE A 46 -9.33 -14.83 17.37
C ILE A 46 -8.58 -14.99 16.04
N LEU A 47 -8.69 -16.13 15.34
CA LEU A 47 -7.97 -16.38 14.09
C LEU A 47 -8.45 -15.44 12.97
N ILE A 48 -9.74 -15.12 12.91
CA ILE A 48 -10.27 -14.12 11.95
C ILE A 48 -9.60 -12.77 12.17
N GLY A 49 -9.45 -12.35 13.43
CA GLY A 49 -8.73 -11.12 13.79
C GLY A 49 -7.27 -11.13 13.32
N VAL A 50 -6.56 -12.26 13.48
CA VAL A 50 -5.18 -12.43 13.00
C VAL A 50 -5.10 -12.35 11.48
N VAL A 51 -6.06 -12.94 10.76
CA VAL A 51 -6.14 -12.85 9.29
C VAL A 51 -6.37 -11.39 8.85
N LEU A 52 -7.32 -10.68 9.49
CA LEU A 52 -7.58 -9.27 9.19
C LEU A 52 -6.34 -8.38 9.48
N MET A 53 -5.63 -8.62 10.58
CA MET A 53 -4.36 -7.95 10.87
C MET A 53 -3.29 -8.21 9.80
N THR A 54 -3.21 -9.44 9.30
CA THR A 54 -2.26 -9.80 8.23
C THR A 54 -2.60 -9.05 6.93
N LEU A 55 -3.88 -9.00 6.56
CA LEU A 55 -4.35 -8.26 5.37
C LEU A 55 -4.12 -6.74 5.52
N TRP A 56 -4.27 -6.19 6.73
CA TRP A 56 -3.95 -4.79 7.01
C TRP A 56 -2.46 -4.48 6.76
N LEU A 57 -1.55 -5.30 7.29
CA LEU A 57 -0.11 -5.11 7.08
C LEU A 57 0.28 -5.26 5.61
N GLN A 58 -0.35 -6.19 4.89
CA GLN A 58 -0.15 -6.34 3.44
C GLN A 58 -0.57 -5.10 2.66
N ASP A 59 -1.69 -4.46 3.02
CA ASP A 59 -2.10 -3.20 2.41
C ASP A 59 -1.09 -2.07 2.70
N GLY A 60 -0.57 -2.01 3.94
CA GLY A 60 0.53 -1.10 4.29
C GLY A 60 1.78 -1.28 3.44
N ILE A 61 2.16 -2.53 3.13
CA ILE A 61 3.29 -2.83 2.23
C ILE A 61 3.02 -2.28 0.82
N TRP A 62 1.83 -2.51 0.26
CA TRP A 62 1.46 -1.96 -1.05
C TRP A 62 1.47 -0.43 -1.08
N LYS A 63 0.95 0.23 -0.03
CA LYS A 63 1.01 1.69 0.09
C LYS A 63 2.43 2.23 0.21
N THR A 64 3.35 1.42 0.73
CA THR A 64 4.77 1.80 0.75
C THR A 64 5.36 1.82 -0.65
N PHE A 65 5.11 0.79 -1.47
CA PHE A 65 5.55 0.80 -2.87
C PHE A 65 4.93 1.95 -3.65
N GLN A 66 3.64 2.20 -3.46
CA GLN A 66 2.95 3.31 -4.09
C GLN A 66 3.56 4.66 -3.71
N SER A 67 3.85 4.89 -2.42
CA SER A 67 4.46 6.15 -1.94
C SER A 67 5.88 6.37 -2.48
N ARG A 68 6.62 5.29 -2.77
CA ARG A 68 7.94 5.37 -3.41
C ARG A 68 7.83 5.78 -4.88
N ILE A 69 6.83 5.23 -5.58
CA ILE A 69 6.52 5.60 -6.96
C ILE A 69 6.11 7.08 -7.03
N GLU A 70 5.27 7.55 -6.10
CA GLU A 70 4.87 8.96 -5.98
C GLU A 70 6.08 9.90 -5.93
N THR A 71 7.01 9.60 -5.03
CA THR A 71 8.24 10.39 -4.87
C THR A 71 9.05 10.45 -6.18
N ARG A 72 9.10 9.33 -6.92
CA ARG A 72 9.77 9.28 -8.22
C ARG A 72 9.02 10.06 -9.30
N LEU A 73 7.70 9.96 -9.35
CA LEU A 73 6.86 10.69 -10.32
C LEU A 73 7.08 12.20 -10.19
N LEU A 74 7.00 12.73 -8.96
CA LEU A 74 7.24 14.15 -8.68
C LEU A 74 8.66 14.57 -9.05
N TYR A 75 9.65 13.71 -8.80
CA TYR A 75 11.03 13.96 -9.24
C TYR A 75 11.13 14.04 -10.76
N LEU A 76 10.55 13.08 -11.50
CA LEU A 76 10.56 13.09 -12.96
C LEU A 76 9.87 14.34 -13.54
N GLU A 77 8.73 14.75 -12.98
CA GLU A 77 8.02 15.97 -13.37
C GLU A 77 8.89 17.22 -13.22
N SER A 78 9.61 17.33 -12.09
CA SER A 78 10.50 18.47 -11.83
C SER A 78 11.68 18.55 -12.82
N GLU A 79 12.12 17.41 -13.35
CA GLU A 79 13.27 17.31 -14.24
C GLU A 79 12.87 17.42 -15.72
N MET A 80 11.65 16.99 -16.07
CA MET A 80 11.03 17.29 -17.35
C MET A 80 10.93 18.81 -17.59
N LEU A 81 10.62 19.59 -16.54
CA LEU A 81 10.60 21.05 -16.63
C LEU A 81 11.99 21.64 -16.96
N LYS A 82 13.07 20.99 -16.52
CA LYS A 82 14.45 21.42 -16.77
C LYS A 82 15.03 20.90 -18.09
N SER A 83 14.29 20.05 -18.81
CA SER A 83 14.75 19.35 -20.02
C SER A 83 15.97 18.45 -19.82
N GLU A 84 16.23 18.01 -18.58
CA GLU A 84 17.31 17.06 -18.26
C GLU A 84 16.81 15.62 -18.39
N SER A 85 17.40 14.81 -19.27
CA SER A 85 16.91 13.45 -19.55
C SER A 85 17.78 12.31 -19.06
N ASP A 86 19.01 12.58 -18.61
CA ASP A 86 20.02 11.54 -18.33
C ASP A 86 19.73 10.77 -17.03
N ILE A 87 18.64 11.12 -16.34
CA ILE A 87 18.19 10.52 -15.08
C ILE A 87 17.08 9.47 -15.25
N ALA A 88 16.64 9.21 -16.48
CA ALA A 88 15.56 8.25 -16.75
C ALA A 88 15.96 6.82 -16.34
N PHE A 89 14.97 6.04 -15.95
CA PHE A 89 15.06 4.62 -15.55
C PHE A 89 15.98 4.36 -14.36
N GLN A 90 16.11 5.34 -13.45
CA GLN A 90 16.93 5.24 -12.24
C GLN A 90 16.11 4.97 -10.96
N PHE A 91 14.86 4.50 -11.07
CA PHE A 91 13.99 4.23 -9.91
C PHE A 91 14.66 3.34 -8.85
N ASN A 92 15.16 2.17 -9.26
CA ASN A 92 15.77 1.20 -8.34
C ASN A 92 17.10 1.72 -7.74
N THR A 93 17.93 2.35 -8.57
CA THR A 93 19.20 2.94 -8.13
C THR A 93 18.97 4.06 -7.12
N ALA A 94 18.00 4.94 -7.38
CA ALA A 94 17.62 6.01 -6.46
C ALA A 94 17.10 5.45 -5.13
N TYR A 95 16.27 4.40 -5.20
CA TYR A 95 15.76 3.72 -4.01
C TYR A 95 16.88 3.06 -3.18
N GLN A 96 17.81 2.34 -3.81
CA GLN A 96 18.93 1.72 -3.09
C GLN A 96 19.80 2.75 -2.36
N ARG A 97 19.94 3.96 -2.91
CA ARG A 97 20.67 5.06 -2.26
C ARG A 97 19.91 5.62 -1.04
N SER A 98 18.58 5.61 -1.04
CA SER A 98 17.76 6.10 0.06
C SER A 98 17.42 5.04 1.12
N ALA A 99 17.49 3.75 0.78
CA ALA A 99 17.16 2.64 1.66
C ALA A 99 18.26 2.41 2.71
N PHE A 100 18.36 3.31 3.68
CA PHE A 100 19.28 3.21 4.82
C PHE A 100 18.76 2.14 5.79
N THR A 101 19.20 0.88 5.65
CA THR A 101 19.01 -0.24 6.61
C THR A 101 17.60 -0.85 6.73
N GLY A 102 17.50 -2.10 7.22
CA GLY A 102 16.23 -2.82 7.32
C GLY A 102 15.23 -2.24 8.34
N THR A 103 15.70 -1.51 9.36
CA THR A 103 14.84 -0.89 10.37
C THR A 103 14.04 0.29 9.82
N THR A 104 14.61 1.06 8.89
CA THR A 104 13.87 2.14 8.22
C THR A 104 12.77 1.57 7.32
N LEU A 105 13.00 0.42 6.69
CA LEU A 105 11.98 -0.30 5.91
C LEU A 105 10.77 -0.69 6.74
N ILE A 106 10.98 -1.26 7.93
CA ILE A 106 9.89 -1.63 8.84
C ILE A 106 9.12 -0.37 9.25
N MET A 107 9.83 0.73 9.56
CA MET A 107 9.19 1.99 9.93
C MET A 107 8.37 2.59 8.80
N GLU A 108 8.82 2.47 7.54
CA GLU A 108 8.04 2.87 6.36
C GLU A 108 6.73 2.07 6.26
N TYR A 109 6.80 0.75 6.42
CA TYR A 109 5.61 -0.12 6.36
C TYR A 109 4.60 0.23 7.45
N ILE A 110 5.08 0.44 8.68
CA ILE A 110 4.22 0.85 9.80
C ILE A 110 3.59 2.22 9.51
N ARG A 111 4.39 3.21 9.08
CA ARG A 111 3.90 4.57 8.77
C ARG A 111 2.80 4.54 7.70
N GLN A 112 2.92 3.65 6.73
CA GLN A 112 1.92 3.51 5.67
C GLN A 112 0.67 2.78 6.17
N ALA A 113 0.84 1.74 6.99
CA ALA A 113 -0.27 1.00 7.58
C ALA A 113 -1.17 1.87 8.49
N ILE A 114 -0.59 2.84 9.20
CA ILE A 114 -1.33 3.74 10.10
C ILE A 114 -1.98 4.94 9.38
N ARG A 115 -1.75 5.14 8.08
CA ARG A 115 -2.41 6.23 7.34
C ARG A 115 -3.93 6.06 7.48
N PRO A 116 -4.71 7.13 7.74
CA PRO A 116 -6.15 7.00 7.97
C PRO A 116 -6.90 6.25 6.86
N THR A 117 -6.50 6.46 5.61
CA THR A 117 -7.07 5.80 4.41
C THR A 117 -6.81 4.29 4.35
N VAL A 118 -5.78 3.81 5.07
CA VAL A 118 -5.42 2.40 5.20
C VAL A 118 -6.02 1.84 6.48
N ALA A 119 -5.79 2.49 7.62
CA ALA A 119 -6.14 1.97 8.94
C ALA A 119 -7.65 1.91 9.20
N PHE A 120 -8.41 2.91 8.74
CA PHE A 120 -9.83 3.04 9.09
C PHE A 120 -10.66 1.77 8.78
N PRO A 121 -10.61 1.18 7.56
CA PRO A 121 -11.34 -0.05 7.26
C PRO A 121 -10.96 -1.21 8.20
N TYR A 122 -9.68 -1.44 8.47
CA TYR A 122 -9.25 -2.58 9.27
C TYR A 122 -9.57 -2.41 10.75
N ILE A 123 -9.43 -1.20 11.30
CA ILE A 123 -9.82 -0.90 12.69
C ILE A 123 -11.30 -1.21 12.89
N VAL A 124 -12.16 -0.82 11.94
CA VAL A 124 -13.60 -1.12 11.99
C VAL A 124 -13.84 -2.63 11.92
N LEU A 125 -13.25 -3.33 10.95
CA LEU A 125 -13.44 -4.78 10.78
C LEU A 125 -12.95 -5.58 11.99
N ILE A 126 -11.78 -5.26 12.53
CA ILE A 126 -11.22 -5.93 13.70
C ILE A 126 -12.07 -5.63 14.94
N GLY A 127 -12.49 -4.38 15.13
CA GLY A 127 -13.41 -4.00 16.22
C GLY A 127 -14.73 -4.76 16.16
N MET A 128 -15.32 -4.88 14.96
CA MET A 128 -16.51 -5.69 14.72
C MET A 128 -16.29 -7.16 15.09
N ASN A 129 -15.18 -7.78 14.65
CA ASN A 129 -14.84 -9.17 14.98
C ASN A 129 -14.78 -9.41 16.51
N PHE A 130 -14.12 -8.50 17.24
CA PHE A 130 -14.04 -8.59 18.71
C PHE A 130 -15.41 -8.42 19.37
N PHE A 131 -16.20 -7.45 18.91
CA PHE A 131 -17.54 -7.22 19.42
C PHE A 131 -18.45 -8.44 19.22
N THR A 132 -18.44 -9.04 18.02
CA THR A 132 -19.23 -10.25 17.73
C THR A 132 -18.77 -11.47 18.51
N HIS A 133 -17.46 -11.64 18.72
CA HIS A 133 -16.92 -12.74 19.54
C HIS A 133 -17.34 -12.62 21.02
N ILE A 134 -17.54 -11.40 21.54
CA ILE A 134 -18.04 -11.19 22.90
C ILE A 134 -19.55 -11.48 22.99
N LEU A 135 -20.34 -11.08 21.98
CA LEU A 135 -21.79 -11.27 21.98
C LEU A 135 -22.25 -12.71 21.71
N LEU A 136 -21.49 -13.47 20.91
CA LEU A 136 -21.82 -14.85 20.51
C LEU A 136 -21.17 -15.92 21.40
N LYS A 137 -20.49 -15.50 22.47
CA LYS A 137 -20.04 -16.38 23.56
C LYS A 137 -21.14 -16.56 24.59
#